data_AF-E9DJM1-F1
#
_entry.id   AF-E9DJM1-F1
#
_cell.length_a   1.000
_cell.length_b   1.000
_cell.length_c   1.000
_cell.angle_alpha   90.00
_cell.angle_beta   90.00
_cell.angle_gamma   90.00
#
_symmetry.space_group_name_H-M   'P 1'
#
loop_
_entity.id
_entity.type
_entity.pdbx_description
1 polymer ?
#
loop_
_entity_poly.entity_id
_entity_poly.type
_entity_poly.pdbx_seq_one_letter_code
_entity_poly.pdbx_strand_id
1 'polypeptide(L)'
;MCLELELIHILEQLGKIFSNKKADIYLCYNHAKLIASKLGLQTHTLNREELLNHLAYIHRNCHNIDLVKTNDSIYLWFYLVNRPARAEDTLGIYKFKHQLIIPLVAKMKIFDFNQYMQITEVNKFTTSNLQKKWETTESVVIPQLMYWWNNKLQGTTTTVLTQVNSKYNMYYYHQQIMRDCDNYRWLRIMYYSIVQQLMHQDPYAKPGDKTGFHHINVNVPDAITTGRGINIIQGFLTLTAEEPSDCTEILPEMHNYLENWWRLVKEQDLSTDGYIHYIKDTMYTKDNKRKFGIKWTDVICKSGYI
;
A
#
# COMPACT_ATOMS: atom_id res chain seq x y z
N MET A 1 -6.80 32.61 -20.46
CA MET A 1 -7.19 34.00 -20.14
C MET A 1 -7.36 34.29 -18.65
N CYS A 2 -8.25 33.65 -17.88
CA CYS A 2 -8.40 33.97 -16.43
C CYS A 2 -7.17 33.59 -15.58
N LEU A 3 -6.56 32.43 -15.86
CA LEU A 3 -5.39 31.93 -15.12
C LEU A 3 -4.09 32.72 -15.38
N GLU A 4 -3.94 33.32 -16.57
CA GLU A 4 -2.75 34.10 -16.94
C GLU A 4 -2.73 35.45 -16.23
N LEU A 5 -3.88 36.11 -16.11
CA LEU A 5 -4.02 37.37 -15.38
C LEU A 5 -3.78 37.20 -13.88
N GLU A 6 -4.29 36.11 -13.29
CA GLU A 6 -3.99 35.76 -11.89
C GLU A 6 -2.49 35.51 -11.66
N LEU A 7 -1.83 34.80 -12.59
CA LEU A 7 -0.39 34.53 -12.51
C LEU A 7 0.44 35.81 -12.55
N ILE A 8 0.13 36.73 -13.49
CA ILE A 8 0.81 38.02 -13.59
C ILE A 8 0.67 38.80 -12.28
N HIS A 9 -0.55 38.88 -11.73
CA HIS A 9 -0.78 39.58 -10.47
C HIS A 9 0.03 38.98 -9.31
N ILE A 10 0.10 37.66 -9.20
CA ILE A 10 0.89 36.99 -8.16
C ILE A 10 2.39 37.31 -8.31
N LEU A 11 2.91 37.30 -9.54
CA LEU A 11 4.31 37.61 -9.82
C LEU A 11 4.65 39.08 -9.49
N GLU A 12 3.75 40.02 -9.77
CA GLU A 12 3.89 41.42 -9.37
C GLU A 12 3.93 41.59 -7.85
N GLN A 13 3.08 40.88 -7.11
CA GLN A 13 3.10 40.91 -5.64
C GLN A 13 4.39 40.32 -5.09
N LEU A 14 4.91 39.24 -5.68
CA LEU A 14 6.22 38.70 -5.33
C LEU A 14 7.34 39.74 -5.57
N GLY A 15 7.28 40.50 -6.65
CA GLY A 15 8.22 41.59 -6.91
C GLY A 15 8.22 42.63 -5.82
N LYS A 16 7.04 43.11 -5.38
CA LYS A 16 6.94 44.06 -4.27
C LYS A 16 7.53 43.51 -2.97
N ILE A 17 7.32 42.23 -2.69
CA ILE A 17 7.86 41.56 -1.50
C ILE A 17 9.39 41.50 -1.57
N PHE A 18 9.95 41.03 -2.69
CA PHE A 18 11.40 40.83 -2.82
C PHE A 18 12.21 42.10 -3.09
N SER A 19 11.59 43.17 -3.61
CA SER A 19 12.25 44.47 -3.77
C SER A 19 12.48 45.21 -2.44
N ASN A 20 11.77 44.83 -1.38
CA ASN A 20 11.96 45.41 -0.06
C ASN A 20 13.05 44.64 0.70
N LYS A 21 14.13 45.33 1.13
CA LYS A 21 15.24 44.72 1.91
C LYS A 21 14.81 44.08 3.24
N LYS A 22 13.54 44.22 3.64
CA LYS A 22 12.91 43.57 4.81
C LYS A 22 11.95 42.42 4.44
N ALA A 23 12.07 41.81 3.26
CA ALA A 23 11.19 40.75 2.76
C ALA A 23 10.96 39.60 3.78
N ASP A 24 12.01 39.23 4.53
CA ASP A 24 11.94 38.18 5.56
C ASP A 24 11.00 38.50 6.73
N ILE A 25 10.68 39.77 6.97
CA ILE A 25 9.81 40.21 8.06
C ILE A 25 8.33 40.20 7.64
N TYR A 26 8.03 40.35 6.34
CA TYR A 26 6.66 40.60 5.88
C TYR A 26 5.91 39.38 5.36
N LEU A 27 6.61 38.34 4.87
CA LEU A 27 5.94 37.13 4.39
C LEU A 27 6.01 36.01 5.42
N CYS A 28 4.92 35.81 6.16
CA CYS A 28 4.79 34.66 7.03
C CYS A 28 4.72 33.36 6.20
N TYR A 29 5.11 32.24 6.81
CA TYR A 29 5.18 30.94 6.13
C TYR A 29 3.85 30.52 5.49
N ASN A 30 2.71 30.79 6.15
CA ASN A 30 1.40 30.45 5.64
C ASN A 30 1.04 31.24 4.37
N HIS A 31 1.35 32.54 4.34
CA HIS A 31 1.15 33.35 3.13
C HIS A 31 2.08 32.93 2.00
N ALA A 32 3.35 32.62 2.30
CA ALA A 32 4.27 32.06 1.31
C ALA A 32 3.74 30.74 0.71
N LYS A 33 3.18 29.85 1.55
CA LYS A 33 2.55 28.60 1.11
C LYS A 33 1.37 28.84 0.19
N LEU A 34 0.50 29.80 0.53
CA LEU A 34 -0.66 30.14 -0.30
C LEU A 34 -0.23 30.67 -1.67
N ILE A 35 0.74 31.60 -1.70
CA ILE A 35 1.29 32.13 -2.97
C ILE A 35 1.92 31.01 -3.80
N ALA A 36 2.76 30.19 -3.19
CA ALA A 36 3.41 29.06 -3.85
C ALA A 36 2.38 28.05 -4.40
N SER A 37 1.34 27.73 -3.63
CA SER A 37 0.25 26.85 -4.07
C SER A 37 -0.48 27.41 -5.30
N LYS A 38 -0.72 28.73 -5.35
CA LYS A 38 -1.34 29.40 -6.51
C LYS A 38 -0.43 29.41 -7.75
N LEU A 39 0.88 29.45 -7.57
CA LEU A 39 1.87 29.23 -8.64
C LEU A 39 1.98 27.75 -9.05
N GLY A 40 1.30 26.86 -8.33
CA GLY A 40 1.29 25.44 -8.58
C GLY A 40 2.46 24.67 -7.97
N LEU A 41 3.18 25.25 -7.00
CA LEU A 41 4.29 24.60 -6.31
C LEU A 41 3.80 23.58 -5.29
N GLN A 42 4.58 22.52 -5.13
CA GLN A 42 4.43 21.54 -4.07
C GLN A 42 5.09 22.07 -2.79
N THR A 43 4.28 22.37 -1.77
CA THR A 43 4.76 23.04 -0.55
C THR A 43 4.84 22.12 0.67
N HIS A 44 4.49 20.84 0.54
CA HIS A 44 4.31 19.94 1.69
C HIS A 44 5.63 19.57 2.39
N THR A 45 6.72 19.42 1.63
CA THR A 45 8.05 19.07 2.18
C THR A 45 8.93 20.27 2.48
N LEU A 46 8.55 21.48 2.05
CA LEU A 46 9.44 22.64 2.12
C LEU A 46 9.34 23.35 3.47
N ASN A 47 10.49 23.54 4.12
CA ASN A 47 10.61 24.47 5.24
C ASN A 47 10.50 25.93 4.75
N ARG A 48 10.48 26.89 5.68
CA ARG A 48 10.28 28.30 5.32
C ARG A 48 11.38 28.84 4.41
N GLU A 49 12.62 28.53 4.69
CA GLU A 49 13.77 29.03 3.93
C GLU A 49 13.77 28.46 2.50
N GLU A 50 13.58 27.15 2.36
CA GLU A 50 13.47 26.48 1.06
C GLU A 50 12.34 27.06 0.21
N LEU A 51 11.17 27.28 0.83
CA LEU A 51 10.01 27.86 0.17
C LEU A 51 10.28 29.28 -0.34
N LEU A 52 10.93 30.12 0.47
CA LEU A 52 11.30 31.48 0.08
C LEU A 52 12.36 31.47 -1.02
N ASN A 53 13.33 30.56 -0.96
CA ASN A 53 14.33 30.38 -2.00
C ASN A 53 13.69 29.98 -3.34
N HIS A 54 12.72 29.07 -3.33
CA HIS A 54 11.98 28.68 -4.53
C HIS A 54 11.17 29.85 -5.10
N LEU A 55 10.45 30.61 -4.26
CA LEU A 55 9.69 31.79 -4.68
C LEU A 55 10.59 32.90 -5.24
N ALA A 56 11.75 33.13 -4.61
CA ALA A 56 12.73 34.11 -5.07
C ALA A 56 13.32 33.71 -6.43
N TYR A 57 13.62 32.42 -6.62
CA TYR A 57 14.09 31.89 -7.89
C TYR A 57 13.05 32.07 -9.00
N ILE A 58 11.79 31.73 -8.74
CA ILE A 58 10.69 31.90 -9.69
C ILE A 58 10.52 33.38 -10.06
N HIS A 59 10.55 34.27 -9.07
CA HIS A 59 10.44 35.70 -9.30
C HIS A 59 11.56 36.22 -10.20
N ARG A 60 12.83 35.85 -9.94
CA ARG A 60 13.98 36.23 -10.79
C ARG A 60 13.86 35.73 -12.24
N ASN A 61 13.13 34.64 -12.46
CA ASN A 61 12.95 34.01 -13.76
C ASN A 61 11.51 34.16 -14.29
N CYS A 62 10.74 35.14 -13.79
CA CYS A 62 9.31 35.26 -14.11
C CYS A 62 9.03 35.45 -15.60
N HIS A 63 9.92 36.10 -16.35
CA HIS A 63 9.84 36.26 -17.80
C HIS A 63 10.00 34.95 -18.58
N ASN A 64 10.56 33.91 -17.96
CA ASN A 64 10.81 32.59 -18.53
C ASN A 64 10.12 31.49 -17.70
N ILE A 65 8.93 31.78 -17.15
CA ILE A 65 8.24 30.86 -16.23
C ILE A 65 7.98 29.47 -16.84
N ASP A 66 7.73 29.41 -18.15
CA ASP A 66 7.54 28.14 -18.85
C ASP A 66 8.82 27.29 -18.82
N LEU A 67 9.98 27.92 -19.04
CA LEU A 67 11.28 27.26 -18.96
C LEU A 67 11.57 26.76 -17.54
N VAL A 68 11.21 27.54 -16.52
CA VAL A 68 11.34 27.14 -15.11
C VAL A 68 10.48 25.89 -14.82
N LYS A 69 9.27 25.83 -15.38
CA LYS A 69 8.36 24.69 -15.22
C LYS A 69 8.79 23.43 -15.99
N THR A 70 9.59 23.57 -17.06
CA THR A 70 10.06 22.44 -17.87
C THR A 70 11.48 21.99 -17.56
N ASN A 71 12.28 22.80 -16.86
CA ASN A 71 13.69 22.50 -16.56
C ASN A 71 13.85 21.19 -15.76
N ASP A 72 14.78 20.32 -16.17
CA ASP A 72 15.03 18.99 -15.59
C ASP A 72 15.30 18.96 -14.09
N SER A 73 15.85 20.03 -13.52
CA SER A 73 16.13 20.12 -12.08
C SER A 73 15.00 20.74 -11.26
N ILE A 74 14.09 21.50 -11.89
CA ILE A 74 13.12 22.37 -11.20
C ILE A 74 11.67 21.96 -11.47
N TYR A 75 11.39 21.18 -12.52
CA TYR A 75 10.03 20.75 -12.87
C TYR A 75 9.33 20.03 -11.70
N LEU A 76 10.10 19.32 -10.86
CA LEU A 76 9.61 18.63 -9.68
C LEU A 76 9.08 19.56 -8.59
N TRP A 77 9.37 20.86 -8.64
CA TRP A 77 8.81 21.84 -7.71
C TRP A 77 7.31 22.04 -7.93
N PHE A 78 6.79 21.75 -9.12
CA PHE A 78 5.40 22.01 -9.49
C PHE A 78 4.54 20.74 -9.44
N TYR A 79 3.25 20.89 -9.15
CA TYR A 79 2.28 19.82 -9.36
C TYR A 79 2.18 19.48 -10.85
N LEU A 80 1.92 18.20 -11.15
CA LEU A 80 1.82 17.71 -12.53
C LEU A 80 0.81 18.50 -13.37
N VAL A 81 -0.32 18.89 -12.78
CA VAL A 81 -1.38 19.68 -13.45
C VAL A 81 -0.98 21.13 -13.75
N ASN A 82 0.08 21.64 -13.12
CA ASN A 82 0.49 23.05 -13.18
C ASN A 82 1.78 23.29 -13.97
N ARG A 83 2.31 22.25 -14.63
CA ARG A 83 3.46 22.33 -15.54
C ARG A 83 3.16 21.62 -16.86
N PRO A 84 3.87 21.95 -17.96
CA PRO A 84 3.74 21.22 -19.20
C PRO A 84 4.02 19.73 -19.02
N ALA A 85 3.24 18.89 -19.71
CA ALA A 85 3.42 17.45 -19.70
C ALA A 85 4.74 17.08 -20.38
N ARG A 86 5.48 16.18 -19.76
CA ARG A 86 6.70 15.60 -20.30
C ARG A 86 6.46 14.18 -20.80
N ALA A 87 7.32 13.70 -21.69
CA ALA A 87 7.26 12.31 -22.14
C ALA A 87 7.37 11.32 -20.96
N GLU A 88 8.16 11.67 -19.94
CA GLU A 88 8.34 10.84 -18.74
C GLU A 88 7.09 10.77 -17.85
N ASP A 89 6.21 11.77 -17.90
CA ASP A 89 4.99 11.78 -17.08
C ASP A 89 4.03 10.64 -17.47
N THR A 90 4.14 10.16 -18.72
CA THR A 90 3.38 8.99 -19.21
C THR A 90 3.87 7.65 -18.65
N LEU A 91 5.08 7.62 -18.10
CA LEU A 91 5.68 6.40 -17.53
C LEU A 91 5.18 6.11 -16.11
N GLY A 92 4.66 7.13 -15.43
CA GLY A 92 4.19 7.02 -14.06
C GLY A 92 5.32 6.67 -13.09
N ILE A 93 5.33 5.42 -12.61
CA ILE A 93 6.34 4.91 -11.66
C ILE A 93 7.44 4.09 -12.34
N TYR A 94 7.33 3.87 -13.65
CA TYR A 94 8.20 2.96 -14.36
C TYR A 94 9.27 3.71 -15.13
N LYS A 95 10.45 3.10 -15.28
CA LYS A 95 11.54 3.60 -16.14
C LYS A 95 11.21 3.45 -17.63
N PHE A 96 10.33 2.51 -17.96
CA PHE A 96 10.10 2.06 -19.34
C PHE A 96 8.63 2.20 -19.72
N LYS A 97 8.37 2.58 -20.98
CA LYS A 97 7.02 2.55 -21.55
C LYS A 97 6.51 1.12 -21.57
N HIS A 98 5.26 0.93 -21.16
CA HIS A 98 4.60 -0.36 -21.32
C HIS A 98 4.40 -0.63 -22.81
N GLN A 99 4.97 -1.73 -23.31
CA GLN A 99 4.57 -2.27 -24.59
C GLN A 99 3.28 -3.06 -24.41
N LEU A 100 2.39 -3.01 -25.40
CA LEU A 100 1.16 -3.79 -25.39
C LEU A 100 1.50 -5.29 -25.43
N ILE A 101 1.24 -6.01 -24.34
CA ILE A 101 1.52 -7.44 -24.18
C ILE A 101 0.39 -8.29 -24.81
N ILE A 102 -0.07 -7.94 -26.01
CA ILE A 102 -1.20 -8.63 -26.64
C ILE A 102 -0.83 -10.05 -27.11
N PRO A 103 0.34 -10.32 -27.73
CA PRO A 103 0.62 -11.66 -28.27
C PRO A 103 1.00 -12.71 -27.22
N LEU A 104 1.53 -12.28 -26.07
CA LEU A 104 2.11 -13.16 -25.05
C LEU A 104 1.04 -13.67 -24.06
N VAL A 105 0.09 -12.82 -23.68
CA VAL A 105 -1.02 -13.19 -22.79
C VAL A 105 -1.97 -14.17 -23.48
N ALA A 106 -2.22 -14.01 -24.78
CA ALA A 106 -3.07 -14.92 -25.55
C ALA A 106 -2.54 -16.37 -25.62
N LYS A 107 -1.24 -16.57 -25.35
CA LYS A 107 -0.58 -17.90 -25.33
C LYS A 107 -0.32 -18.42 -23.92
N MET A 108 -0.63 -17.65 -22.87
CA MET A 108 -0.48 -18.14 -21.50
C MET A 108 -1.52 -19.21 -21.22
N LYS A 109 -1.06 -20.36 -20.69
CA LYS A 109 -1.96 -21.38 -20.17
C LYS A 109 -2.80 -20.75 -19.06
N ILE A 110 -4.11 -21.01 -19.09
CA ILE A 110 -4.98 -20.69 -17.96
C ILE A 110 -4.44 -21.48 -16.77
N PHE A 111 -4.08 -20.75 -15.72
CA PHE A 111 -3.67 -21.33 -14.46
C PHE A 111 -4.92 -21.84 -13.73
N ASP A 112 -4.97 -23.13 -13.48
CA ASP A 112 -6.04 -23.75 -12.69
C ASP A 112 -5.59 -23.86 -11.22
N PHE A 113 -6.33 -23.20 -10.32
CA PHE A 113 -6.00 -23.14 -8.90
C PHE A 113 -6.64 -24.32 -8.16
N ASN A 114 -5.90 -25.43 -8.03
CA ASN A 114 -6.33 -26.57 -7.21
C ASN A 114 -5.80 -26.44 -5.76
N GLN A 115 -6.66 -25.96 -4.87
CA GLN A 115 -6.35 -25.73 -3.45
C GLN A 115 -5.89 -27.01 -2.71
N TYR A 116 -6.46 -28.18 -3.03
CA TYR A 116 -6.14 -29.45 -2.37
C TYR A 116 -4.71 -29.93 -2.65
N MET A 117 -4.22 -29.68 -3.87
CA MET A 117 -2.86 -30.05 -4.26
C MET A 117 -1.81 -29.29 -3.43
N GLN A 118 -2.07 -28.02 -3.08
CA GLN A 118 -1.11 -27.20 -2.33
C GLN A 118 -1.01 -27.60 -0.86
N ILE A 119 -2.14 -27.81 -0.18
CA ILE A 119 -2.13 -28.25 1.23
C ILE A 119 -1.43 -29.61 1.35
N THR A 120 -1.63 -30.50 0.37
CA THR A 120 -0.97 -31.82 0.33
C THR A 120 0.54 -31.69 0.14
N GLU A 121 1.02 -30.81 -0.75
CA GLU A 121 2.46 -30.58 -0.92
C GLU A 121 3.10 -29.96 0.32
N VAL A 122 2.43 -28.99 0.96
CA VAL A 122 2.90 -28.39 2.22
C VAL A 122 2.92 -29.42 3.36
N ASN A 123 1.91 -30.29 3.45
CA ASN A 123 1.84 -31.36 4.44
C ASN A 123 3.08 -32.28 4.42
N LYS A 124 3.74 -32.48 3.28
CA LYS A 124 4.98 -33.28 3.20
C LYS A 124 6.12 -32.70 4.04
N PHE A 125 6.06 -31.41 4.38
CA PHE A 125 7.09 -30.71 5.13
C PHE A 125 6.71 -30.46 6.60
N THR A 126 5.54 -30.96 7.05
CA THR A 126 5.06 -30.76 8.43
C THR A 126 4.58 -32.07 9.05
N THR A 127 4.70 -32.21 10.37
CA THR A 127 4.19 -33.39 11.10
C THR A 127 2.71 -33.30 11.45
N SER A 128 2.07 -32.16 11.16
CA SER A 128 0.66 -31.88 11.46
C SER A 128 -0.26 -32.18 10.28
N ASN A 129 -1.45 -32.73 10.54
CA ASN A 129 -2.49 -32.87 9.53
C ASN A 129 -3.16 -31.50 9.26
N LEU A 130 -2.49 -30.65 8.47
CA LEU A 130 -2.98 -29.30 8.17
C LEU A 130 -4.31 -29.35 7.42
N GLN A 131 -4.53 -30.39 6.61
CA GLN A 131 -5.79 -30.55 5.86
C GLN A 131 -6.98 -30.64 6.82
N LYS A 132 -6.92 -31.53 7.81
CA LYS A 132 -7.98 -31.65 8.80
C LYS A 132 -8.18 -30.33 9.55
N LYS A 133 -7.10 -29.65 9.93
CA LYS A 133 -7.19 -28.36 10.63
C LYS A 133 -7.86 -27.30 9.76
N TRP A 134 -7.48 -27.21 8.48
CA TRP A 134 -8.11 -26.35 7.48
C TRP A 134 -9.60 -26.67 7.32
N GLU A 135 -9.96 -27.94 7.13
CA GLU A 135 -11.36 -28.37 7.00
C GLU A 135 -12.20 -28.06 8.25
N THR A 136 -11.58 -28.04 9.43
CA THR A 136 -12.30 -27.74 10.69
C THR A 136 -12.37 -26.26 11.05
N THR A 137 -11.35 -25.48 10.72
CA THR A 137 -11.21 -24.11 11.25
C THR A 137 -11.01 -23.04 10.17
N GLU A 138 -10.85 -23.46 8.92
CA GLU A 138 -10.49 -22.63 7.76
C GLU A 138 -9.26 -21.74 8.03
N SER A 139 -8.39 -22.19 8.95
CA SER A 139 -7.18 -21.50 9.37
C SER A 139 -6.11 -22.53 9.74
N VAL A 140 -4.91 -22.37 9.20
CA VAL A 140 -3.78 -23.23 9.51
C VAL A 140 -2.53 -22.40 9.68
N VAL A 141 -1.68 -22.85 10.60
CA VAL A 141 -0.33 -22.32 10.73
C VAL A 141 0.62 -23.28 10.03
N ILE A 142 1.38 -22.80 9.05
CA ILE A 142 2.34 -23.56 8.27
C ILE A 142 3.74 -23.28 8.81
N PRO A 143 4.34 -24.20 9.60
CA PRO A 143 5.70 -24.01 10.09
C PRO A 143 6.74 -24.18 8.98
N GLN A 144 7.89 -23.53 9.15
CA GLN A 144 9.09 -23.73 8.31
C GLN A 144 8.89 -23.42 6.81
N LEU A 145 7.98 -22.50 6.47
CA LEU A 145 7.77 -22.12 5.08
C LEU A 145 9.05 -21.60 4.42
N MET A 146 9.87 -20.83 5.15
CA MET A 146 11.18 -20.36 4.65
C MET A 146 12.12 -21.51 4.30
N TYR A 147 12.04 -22.64 5.00
CA TYR A 147 12.79 -23.85 4.64
C TYR A 147 12.26 -24.45 3.34
N TRP A 148 10.93 -24.56 3.20
CA TRP A 148 10.30 -24.97 1.94
C TRP A 148 10.70 -24.06 0.76
N TRP A 149 10.80 -22.74 0.99
CA TRP A 149 11.20 -21.77 -0.03
C TRP A 149 12.62 -21.95 -0.53
N ASN A 150 13.49 -22.47 0.35
CA ASN A 150 14.88 -22.77 0.06
C ASN A 150 15.08 -24.18 -0.54
N ASN A 151 14.04 -25.01 -0.56
CA ASN A 151 14.12 -26.30 -1.24
C ASN A 151 14.07 -26.12 -2.76
N LYS A 152 14.80 -26.98 -3.46
CA LYS A 152 14.78 -27.03 -4.92
C LYS A 152 13.42 -27.49 -5.40
N LEU A 153 12.84 -26.78 -6.37
CA LEU A 153 11.66 -27.28 -7.07
C LEU A 153 12.05 -28.53 -7.86
N GLN A 154 11.17 -29.53 -7.90
CA GLN A 154 11.46 -30.82 -8.54
C GLN A 154 12.00 -30.64 -9.96
N GLY A 155 13.13 -31.28 -10.26
CA GLY A 155 13.76 -31.21 -11.59
C GLY A 155 14.42 -29.88 -11.93
N THR A 156 14.60 -28.95 -10.98
CA THR A 156 15.24 -27.65 -11.23
C THR A 156 16.39 -27.36 -10.26
N THR A 157 17.30 -26.46 -10.65
CA THR A 157 18.35 -25.93 -9.78
C THR A 157 17.89 -24.71 -8.96
N THR A 158 16.72 -24.15 -9.29
CA THR A 158 16.15 -22.96 -8.69
C THR A 158 15.22 -23.28 -7.52
N THR A 159 15.29 -22.44 -6.49
CA THR A 159 14.37 -22.49 -5.34
C THR A 159 13.20 -21.52 -5.56
N VAL A 160 12.12 -21.67 -4.80
CA VAL A 160 11.03 -20.67 -4.78
C VAL A 160 11.59 -19.30 -4.42
N LEU A 161 12.48 -19.23 -3.42
CA LEU A 161 13.12 -17.98 -3.01
C LEU A 161 13.90 -17.31 -4.15
N THR A 162 14.56 -18.09 -5.02
CA THR A 162 15.32 -17.54 -6.15
C THR A 162 14.38 -16.88 -7.17
N GLN A 163 13.24 -17.50 -7.45
CA GLN A 163 12.22 -16.94 -8.34
C GLN A 163 11.58 -15.68 -7.75
N VAL A 164 11.29 -15.72 -6.45
CA VAL A 164 10.82 -14.57 -5.68
C VAL A 164 11.79 -13.39 -5.79
N ASN A 165 13.08 -13.61 -5.49
CA ASN A 165 14.10 -12.56 -5.57
C ASN A 165 14.27 -12.03 -7.00
N SER A 166 14.22 -12.91 -7.99
CA SER A 166 14.29 -12.51 -9.41
C SER A 166 13.16 -11.56 -9.79
N LYS A 167 11.97 -11.76 -9.21
CA LYS A 167 10.84 -10.87 -9.42
C LYS A 167 11.01 -9.51 -8.75
N TYR A 168 11.55 -9.47 -7.53
CA TYR A 168 11.92 -8.21 -6.89
C TYR A 168 12.98 -7.45 -7.71
N ASN A 169 13.99 -8.16 -8.23
CA ASN A 169 15.00 -7.57 -9.11
C ASN A 169 14.38 -6.99 -10.39
N MET A 170 13.42 -7.69 -11.01
CA MET A 170 12.67 -7.13 -12.14
C MET A 170 11.89 -5.89 -11.74
N TYR A 171 11.21 -5.91 -10.59
CA TYR A 171 10.48 -4.74 -10.10
C TYR A 171 11.41 -3.53 -9.91
N TYR A 172 12.52 -3.69 -9.19
CA TYR A 172 13.51 -2.62 -8.98
C TYR A 172 14.14 -2.13 -10.29
N TYR A 173 14.40 -3.06 -11.23
CA TYR A 173 14.91 -2.70 -12.56
C TYR A 173 13.94 -1.77 -13.30
N HIS A 174 12.64 -2.03 -13.22
CA HIS A 174 11.61 -1.24 -13.90
C HIS A 174 11.14 -0.01 -13.11
N GLN A 175 11.45 0.10 -11.82
CA GLN A 175 11.00 1.21 -10.97
C GLN A 175 11.83 2.47 -11.20
N GLN A 176 11.16 3.61 -11.36
CA GLN A 176 11.79 4.93 -11.47
C GLN A 176 12.13 5.49 -10.09
N ILE A 177 13.36 5.98 -9.92
CA ILE A 177 13.76 6.78 -8.75
C ILE A 177 13.29 8.21 -8.99
N MET A 178 12.53 8.78 -8.06
CA MET A 178 12.02 10.15 -8.17
C MET A 178 12.45 10.92 -6.91
N ARG A 179 13.16 12.04 -7.09
CA ARG A 179 13.67 12.90 -5.99
C ARG A 179 14.61 12.17 -5.03
N ASP A 180 15.51 11.36 -5.58
CA ASP A 180 16.45 10.53 -4.80
C ASP A 180 15.77 9.59 -3.78
N CYS A 181 14.45 9.42 -3.92
CA CYS A 181 13.64 8.53 -3.14
C CYS A 181 13.19 7.39 -4.06
N ASP A 182 13.34 6.16 -3.58
CA ASP A 182 12.68 5.02 -4.17
C ASP A 182 11.17 5.27 -4.13
N ASN A 183 10.53 5.23 -5.30
CA ASN A 183 9.09 5.46 -5.40
C ASN A 183 8.33 4.18 -5.02
N TYR A 184 8.43 3.78 -3.75
CA TYR A 184 7.69 2.68 -3.13
C TYR A 184 6.22 3.07 -3.01
N ARG A 185 5.49 3.16 -4.13
CA ARG A 185 4.03 3.16 -4.01
C ARG A 185 3.60 1.83 -3.42
N TRP A 186 2.69 1.91 -2.46
CA TRP A 186 2.05 0.77 -1.79
C TRP A 186 1.72 -0.35 -2.80
N LEU A 187 2.22 -1.56 -2.49
CA LEU A 187 1.53 -2.80 -2.81
C LEU A 187 1.24 -3.08 -4.31
N ARG A 188 2.08 -2.64 -5.26
CA ARG A 188 1.84 -2.97 -6.69
C ARG A 188 2.41 -4.31 -7.14
N ILE A 189 3.47 -4.80 -6.50
CA ILE A 189 3.95 -6.16 -6.73
C ILE A 189 3.00 -7.20 -6.13
N MET A 190 2.12 -6.79 -5.21
CA MET A 190 1.16 -7.68 -4.55
C MET A 190 0.23 -8.36 -5.56
N TYR A 191 -0.60 -7.61 -6.28
CA TYR A 191 -1.73 -8.16 -7.06
C TYR A 191 -1.40 -9.28 -8.07
N TYR A 192 -0.15 -9.38 -8.53
CA TYR A 192 0.29 -10.43 -9.46
C TYR A 192 1.56 -11.15 -9.00
N SER A 193 1.95 -10.96 -7.74
CA SER A 193 2.93 -11.68 -6.90
C SER A 193 2.91 -13.22 -6.92
N ILE A 194 3.93 -13.97 -7.41
CA ILE A 194 4.09 -15.37 -6.94
C ILE A 194 4.33 -15.33 -5.43
N VAL A 195 5.07 -14.32 -4.97
CA VAL A 195 5.30 -14.00 -3.55
C VAL A 195 3.99 -13.78 -2.83
N GLN A 196 3.03 -13.03 -3.42
CA GLN A 196 1.79 -12.70 -2.72
C GLN A 196 0.77 -13.83 -2.73
N GLN A 197 0.71 -14.61 -3.82
CA GLN A 197 -0.06 -15.85 -3.86
C GLN A 197 0.43 -16.86 -2.81
N LEU A 198 1.68 -16.72 -2.36
CA LEU A 198 2.26 -17.55 -1.30
C LEU A 198 2.30 -16.85 0.07
N MET A 199 2.34 -15.51 0.16
CA MET A 199 2.55 -14.73 1.40
C MET A 199 2.00 -13.29 1.33
N HIS A 200 1.21 -12.87 2.32
CA HIS A 200 0.97 -11.48 2.64
C HIS A 200 2.00 -10.99 3.67
N GLN A 201 2.52 -9.76 3.52
CA GLN A 201 3.36 -9.11 4.52
C GLN A 201 2.64 -7.86 5.02
N ASP A 202 2.52 -7.72 6.33
CA ASP A 202 2.20 -6.43 6.95
C ASP A 202 3.45 -5.55 7.05
N PRO A 203 3.30 -4.22 7.02
CA PRO A 203 4.43 -3.30 7.13
C PRO A 203 5.16 -3.47 8.48
N TYR A 204 6.49 -3.37 8.42
CA TYR A 204 7.36 -3.44 9.59
C TYR A 204 6.95 -2.42 10.66
N ALA A 205 6.61 -2.91 11.86
CA ALA A 205 6.28 -2.13 13.05
C ALA A 205 7.51 -2.01 13.96
N LYS A 206 7.69 -0.85 14.60
CA LYS A 206 8.67 -0.65 15.68
C LYS A 206 7.98 -0.69 17.04
N PRO A 207 8.71 -1.04 18.12
CA PRO A 207 8.17 -0.92 19.48
C PRO A 207 7.60 0.48 19.74
N GLY A 208 6.31 0.54 20.10
CA GLY A 208 5.57 1.79 20.32
C GLY A 208 4.69 2.24 19.16
N ASP A 209 4.81 1.62 17.98
CA ASP A 209 3.88 1.87 16.87
C ASP A 209 2.50 1.31 17.22
N LYS A 210 1.44 2.10 16.96
CA LYS A 210 0.06 1.63 17.07
C LYS A 210 -0.33 0.90 15.79
N THR A 211 0.04 -0.37 15.70
CA THR A 211 -0.26 -1.22 14.53
C THR A 211 -1.49 -2.10 14.73
N GLY A 212 -1.97 -2.25 15.97
CA GLY A 212 -3.17 -3.03 16.29
C GLY A 212 -4.45 -2.35 15.81
N PHE A 213 -5.13 -2.97 14.84
CA PHE A 213 -6.53 -2.70 14.54
C PHE A 213 -7.21 -3.97 14.06
N HIS A 214 -8.30 -4.35 14.73
CA HIS A 214 -9.14 -5.45 14.28
C HIS A 214 -9.84 -5.06 12.99
N HIS A 215 -9.74 -5.88 11.96
CA HIS A 215 -10.39 -5.60 10.69
C HIS A 215 -10.73 -6.86 9.89
N ILE A 216 -11.62 -6.69 8.92
CA ILE A 216 -11.97 -7.68 7.90
C ILE A 216 -11.54 -7.13 6.53
N ASN A 217 -10.73 -7.89 5.81
CA ASN A 217 -10.09 -7.48 4.55
C ASN A 217 -11.00 -7.52 3.31
N VAL A 218 -12.30 -7.70 3.51
CA VAL A 218 -13.31 -7.64 2.46
C VAL A 218 -14.39 -6.64 2.82
N ASN A 219 -15.02 -6.03 1.81
CA ASN A 219 -16.26 -5.29 2.01
C ASN A 219 -17.35 -6.30 2.42
N VAL A 220 -17.77 -6.26 3.69
CA VAL A 220 -18.67 -7.25 4.27
C VAL A 220 -20.06 -7.21 3.62
N PRO A 221 -20.70 -6.03 3.39
CA PRO A 221 -21.94 -5.95 2.63
C PRO A 221 -21.87 -6.59 1.23
N ASP A 222 -20.84 -6.28 0.45
CA ASP A 222 -20.64 -6.78 -0.92
C ASP A 222 -20.36 -8.29 -0.88
N ALA A 223 -19.50 -8.75 0.04
CA ALA A 223 -19.21 -10.17 0.22
C ALA A 223 -20.47 -10.99 0.55
N ILE A 224 -21.34 -10.50 1.44
CA ILE A 224 -22.61 -11.16 1.79
C ILE A 224 -23.57 -11.17 0.59
N THR A 225 -23.65 -10.07 -0.16
CA THR A 225 -24.67 -9.89 -1.21
C THR A 225 -24.28 -10.58 -2.51
N THR A 226 -23.01 -10.50 -2.91
CA THR A 226 -22.53 -10.93 -4.23
C THR A 226 -21.58 -12.13 -4.15
N GLY A 227 -21.16 -12.53 -2.95
CA GLY A 227 -20.10 -13.52 -2.76
C GLY A 227 -18.72 -12.99 -3.12
N ARG A 228 -18.58 -11.69 -3.43
CA ARG A 228 -17.28 -11.13 -3.83
C ARG A 228 -16.30 -11.14 -2.66
N GLY A 229 -15.17 -11.81 -2.86
CA GLY A 229 -14.09 -11.85 -1.88
C GLY A 229 -14.19 -12.98 -0.86
N ILE A 230 -15.27 -13.78 -0.84
CA ILE A 230 -15.42 -14.92 0.09
C ILE A 230 -14.41 -16.04 -0.16
N ASN A 231 -13.90 -16.14 -1.39
CA ASN A 231 -12.91 -17.15 -1.79
C ASN A 231 -11.47 -16.62 -1.69
N ILE A 232 -11.24 -15.51 -1.00
CA ILE A 232 -9.90 -14.95 -0.79
C ILE A 232 -9.29 -15.60 0.45
N ILE A 233 -8.10 -16.17 0.28
CA ILE A 233 -7.25 -16.64 1.38
C ILE A 233 -6.14 -15.62 1.58
N GLN A 234 -5.92 -15.24 2.83
CA GLN A 234 -4.82 -14.38 3.25
C GLN A 234 -3.94 -15.16 4.24
N GLY A 235 -2.63 -15.16 4.02
CA GLY A 235 -1.65 -15.75 4.95
C GLY A 235 -0.58 -14.73 5.30
N PHE A 236 -0.07 -14.74 6.53
CA PHE A 236 0.88 -13.74 7.03
C PHE A 236 2.19 -14.43 7.36
N LEU A 237 3.33 -13.92 6.88
CA LEU A 237 4.63 -14.49 7.27
C LEU A 237 5.25 -13.74 8.45
N THR A 238 5.49 -14.46 9.53
CA THR A 238 6.24 -13.96 10.68
C THR A 238 7.74 -14.07 10.42
N LEU A 239 8.42 -12.94 10.16
CA LEU A 239 9.87 -12.93 9.87
C LEU A 239 10.75 -13.06 11.11
N THR A 240 10.30 -12.48 12.23
CA THR A 240 10.93 -12.56 13.55
C THR A 240 9.92 -13.16 14.52
N ALA A 241 10.37 -13.83 15.58
CA ALA A 241 9.42 -14.37 16.56
C ALA A 241 8.50 -13.26 17.11
N GLU A 242 7.19 -13.54 17.16
CA GLU A 242 6.21 -12.65 17.76
C GLU A 242 6.24 -12.79 19.27
N GLU A 243 6.01 -11.67 19.96
CA GLU A 243 5.89 -11.61 21.41
C GLU A 243 4.42 -11.63 21.81
N PRO A 244 4.04 -12.09 23.01
CA PRO A 244 2.64 -12.10 23.43
C PRO A 244 1.94 -10.72 23.36
N SER A 245 2.69 -9.64 23.54
CA SER A 245 2.19 -8.26 23.45
C SER A 245 2.19 -7.68 22.02
N ASP A 246 2.72 -8.41 21.05
CA ASP A 246 2.92 -7.98 19.66
C ASP A 246 2.82 -9.21 18.73
N CYS A 247 1.63 -9.82 18.74
CA CYS A 247 1.29 -10.97 17.90
C CYS A 247 -0.05 -10.76 17.21
N THR A 248 -0.35 -11.62 16.24
CA THR A 248 -1.62 -11.52 15.51
C THR A 248 -2.78 -11.99 16.39
N GLU A 249 -3.80 -11.14 16.55
CA GLU A 249 -5.08 -11.54 17.15
C GLU A 249 -6.06 -11.96 16.05
N ILE A 250 -6.66 -13.15 16.21
CA ILE A 250 -7.72 -13.61 15.31
C ILE A 250 -9.01 -13.84 16.09
N LEU A 251 -10.13 -13.82 15.36
CA LEU A 251 -11.42 -14.28 15.83
C LEU A 251 -11.73 -15.60 15.09
N PRO A 252 -11.35 -16.77 15.66
CA PRO A 252 -11.53 -18.04 14.97
C PRO A 252 -12.99 -18.26 14.58
N GLU A 253 -13.22 -18.89 13.41
CA GLU A 253 -14.55 -19.22 12.88
C GLU A 253 -15.48 -18.04 12.58
N MET A 254 -15.01 -16.79 12.70
CA MET A 254 -15.85 -15.61 12.45
C MET A 254 -16.49 -15.60 11.05
N HIS A 255 -15.85 -16.21 10.05
CA HIS A 255 -16.40 -16.36 8.70
C HIS A 255 -17.77 -17.07 8.70
N ASN A 256 -18.00 -18.04 9.60
CA ASN A 256 -19.28 -18.76 9.73
C ASN A 256 -20.40 -17.89 10.31
N TYR A 257 -20.04 -16.83 11.02
CA TYR A 257 -20.99 -15.92 11.69
C TYR A 257 -21.04 -14.54 11.03
N LEU A 258 -20.32 -14.33 9.92
CA LEU A 258 -20.10 -13.02 9.33
C LEU A 258 -21.42 -12.30 8.99
N GLU A 259 -22.36 -12.99 8.35
CA GLU A 259 -23.67 -12.43 8.01
C GLU A 259 -24.49 -12.10 9.26
N ASN A 260 -24.54 -13.03 10.22
CA ASN A 260 -25.30 -12.86 11.46
C ASN A 260 -24.75 -11.70 12.31
N TRP A 261 -23.43 -11.59 12.41
CA TRP A 261 -22.77 -10.48 13.08
C TRP A 261 -23.02 -9.17 12.35
N TRP A 262 -22.89 -9.13 11.01
CA TRP A 262 -23.11 -7.91 10.24
C TRP A 262 -24.54 -7.39 10.35
N ARG A 263 -25.52 -8.30 10.46
CA ARG A 263 -26.92 -7.94 10.75
C ARG A 263 -27.04 -7.20 12.08
N LEU A 264 -26.38 -7.69 13.14
CA LEU A 264 -26.37 -7.00 14.44
C LEU A 264 -25.67 -5.64 14.37
N VAL A 265 -24.58 -5.54 13.63
CA VAL A 265 -23.87 -4.26 13.41
C VAL A 265 -24.79 -3.24 12.73
N LYS A 266 -25.61 -3.67 11.75
CA LYS A 266 -26.62 -2.82 11.11
C LYS A 266 -27.75 -2.44 12.05
N GLU A 267 -28.28 -3.39 12.82
CA GLU A 267 -29.36 -3.14 13.79
C GLU A 267 -28.95 -2.13 14.88
N GLN A 268 -27.65 -2.05 15.19
CA GLN A 268 -27.08 -1.11 16.15
C GLN A 268 -26.62 0.22 15.52
N ASP A 269 -26.87 0.43 14.23
CA ASP A 269 -26.42 1.62 13.48
C ASP A 269 -24.90 1.85 13.55
N LEU A 270 -24.14 0.76 13.58
CA LEU A 270 -22.67 0.78 13.64
C LEU A 270 -22.03 0.48 12.27
N SER A 271 -22.83 0.20 11.24
CA SER A 271 -22.30 -0.18 9.92
C SER A 271 -21.58 0.98 9.24
N THR A 272 -20.46 0.67 8.58
CA THR A 272 -19.72 1.60 7.72
C THR A 272 -19.72 1.07 6.28
N ASP A 273 -19.59 1.96 5.30
CA ASP A 273 -19.34 1.58 3.91
C ASP A 273 -17.85 1.77 3.60
N GLY A 274 -17.13 0.67 3.41
CA GLY A 274 -15.69 0.67 3.23
C GLY A 274 -15.20 -0.61 2.57
N TYR A 275 -14.06 -0.54 1.87
CA TYR A 275 -13.44 -1.72 1.26
C TYR A 275 -12.83 -2.68 2.29
N ILE A 276 -12.49 -2.15 3.48
CA ILE A 276 -12.01 -2.86 4.66
C ILE A 276 -12.88 -2.39 5.83
N HIS A 277 -13.31 -3.32 6.69
CA HIS A 277 -14.10 -2.96 7.87
C HIS A 277 -13.30 -3.12 9.14
N TYR A 278 -13.05 -2.00 9.80
CA TYR A 278 -12.49 -1.97 11.14
C TYR A 278 -13.53 -2.44 12.16
N ILE A 279 -13.18 -3.44 12.96
CA ILE A 279 -14.01 -3.93 14.06
C ILE A 279 -13.64 -3.13 15.30
N LYS A 280 -14.55 -2.27 15.76
CA LYS A 280 -14.40 -1.56 17.03
C LYS A 280 -14.89 -2.44 18.18
N ASP A 281 -14.45 -2.17 19.40
CA ASP A 281 -14.97 -2.83 20.61
C ASP A 281 -16.50 -2.73 20.73
N THR A 282 -17.08 -1.63 20.22
CA THR A 282 -18.54 -1.44 20.17
C THR A 282 -19.23 -2.38 19.19
N MET A 283 -18.53 -2.88 18.17
CA MET A 283 -19.07 -3.80 17.16
C MET A 283 -18.95 -5.27 17.56
N TYR A 284 -17.95 -5.63 18.39
CA TYR A 284 -17.78 -6.99 18.90
C TYR A 284 -17.72 -7.02 20.43
N THR A 285 -18.90 -6.99 21.07
CA THR A 285 -19.03 -6.89 22.52
C THR A 285 -18.93 -8.24 23.24
N LYS A 286 -18.95 -8.21 24.58
CA LYS A 286 -19.08 -9.42 25.43
C LYS A 286 -20.33 -10.25 25.10
N ASP A 287 -21.41 -9.60 24.68
CA ASP A 287 -22.64 -10.29 24.28
C ASP A 287 -22.46 -11.02 22.95
N ASN A 288 -21.74 -10.43 21.98
CA ASN A 288 -21.36 -11.12 20.74
C ASN A 288 -20.49 -12.34 21.05
N LYS A 289 -19.48 -12.20 21.93
CA LYS A 289 -18.66 -13.31 22.41
C LYS A 289 -19.50 -14.44 23.02
N ARG A 290 -20.50 -14.12 23.85
CA ARG A 290 -21.41 -15.13 24.43
C ARG A 290 -22.33 -15.75 23.36
N LYS A 291 -22.83 -14.94 22.42
CA LYS A 291 -23.78 -15.36 21.39
C LYS A 291 -23.16 -16.29 20.35
N PHE A 292 -21.96 -15.97 19.89
CA PHE A 292 -21.25 -16.75 18.87
C PHE A 292 -20.31 -17.80 19.45
N GLY A 293 -19.98 -17.71 20.75
CA GLY A 293 -19.05 -18.64 21.40
C GLY A 293 -17.58 -18.43 21.03
N ILE A 294 -17.26 -17.42 20.22
CA ILE A 294 -15.91 -17.14 19.72
C ILE A 294 -15.32 -15.89 20.39
N LYS A 295 -14.00 -15.85 20.55
CA LYS A 295 -13.28 -14.75 21.21
C LYS A 295 -11.99 -14.43 20.46
N TRP A 296 -11.56 -13.18 20.55
CA TRP A 296 -10.20 -12.78 20.16
C TRP A 296 -9.20 -13.71 20.85
N THR A 297 -8.29 -14.24 20.04
CA THR A 297 -7.31 -15.24 20.44
C THR A 297 -5.98 -14.87 19.81
N ASP A 298 -4.98 -14.72 20.67
CA ASP A 298 -3.60 -14.46 20.30
C ASP A 298 -3.01 -15.67 19.57
N VAL A 299 -2.39 -15.42 18.41
CA VAL A 299 -1.69 -16.41 17.61
C VAL A 299 -0.22 -16.05 17.63
N ILE A 300 0.52 -16.60 18.59
CA ILE A 300 1.96 -16.34 18.73
C ILE A 300 2.73 -17.19 17.72
N CYS A 301 3.28 -16.54 16.70
CA CYS A 301 4.06 -17.19 15.66
C CYS A 301 5.57 -17.09 15.89
N LYS A 302 6.31 -18.15 15.52
CA LYS A 302 7.78 -18.12 15.47
C LYS A 302 8.25 -17.61 14.12
N SER A 303 9.50 -17.14 14.05
CA SER A 303 10.14 -16.82 12.78
C SER A 303 9.99 -17.97 11.77
N GLY A 304 9.50 -17.63 10.58
CA GLY A 304 9.25 -18.54 9.46
C GLY A 304 7.89 -19.24 9.47
N TYR A 305 6.95 -18.85 10.35
CA TYR A 305 5.57 -19.37 10.36
C TYR A 305 4.68 -18.54 9.42
N ILE A 306 3.71 -19.21 8.76
CA ILE A 306 2.55 -18.61 8.09
C ILE A 306 1.27 -18.94 8.84
#